data_AF-A0A4Q7KCH5-F1
#
_entry.id   AF-A0A4Q7KCH5-F1
#
_cell.length_a   1.000
_cell.length_b   1.000
_cell.length_c   1.000
_cell.angle_alpha   90.00
_cell.angle_beta   90.00
_cell.angle_gamma   90.00
#
_symmetry.space_group_name_H-M   'P 1'
#
loop_
_entity.id
_entity.type
_entity.pdbx_description
1 polymer ?
#
loop_
_entity_poly.entity_id
_entity_poly.type
_entity_poly.pdbx_seq_one_letter_code
_entity_poly.pdbx_strand_id
1 'polypeptide(L)' 'MYAYGGEQSRDEWVTRASCDPAPVVEPVPSGHAQSYIRCAAGVSVTWRSYAGLGHEYPKGADAEDFRARAWWHLSAHSLP' A
#
# COMPACT_ATOMS: atom_id res chain seq x y z
N MET A 1 -18.30 7.42 -13.81
CA MET A 1 -16.93 6.91 -13.97
C MET A 1 -16.06 7.68 -12.99
N TYR A 2 -15.96 7.22 -11.75
CA TYR A 2 -15.28 7.96 -10.69
C TYR A 2 -13.77 7.68 -10.76
N ALA A 3 -12.98 8.75 -10.84
CA ALA A 3 -11.56 8.71 -11.11
C ALA A 3 -10.76 8.18 -9.90
N TYR A 4 -10.09 7.04 -10.09
CA TYR A 4 -8.64 6.77 -10.05
C TYR A 4 -7.64 7.70 -9.32
N GLY A 5 -8.04 8.69 -8.51
CA GLY A 5 -7.11 9.69 -7.95
C GLY A 5 -6.02 9.09 -7.05
N GLY A 6 -6.34 8.02 -6.31
CA GLY A 6 -5.36 7.30 -5.50
C GLY A 6 -4.31 6.56 -6.32
N GLU A 7 -4.72 5.94 -7.43
CA GLU A 7 -3.81 5.20 -8.32
C GLU A 7 -2.88 6.16 -9.07
N GLN A 8 -3.40 7.29 -9.56
CA GLN A 8 -2.55 8.32 -10.18
C GLN A 8 -1.53 8.86 -9.18
N SER A 9 -1.95 9.21 -7.96
CA SER A 9 -1.05 9.72 -6.92
C SER A 9 0.03 8.71 -6.55
N ARG A 10 -0.32 7.43 -6.50
CA ARG A 10 0.62 6.32 -6.30
C ARG A 10 1.62 6.26 -7.46
N ASP A 11 1.17 6.29 -8.71
CA ASP A 11 2.04 6.15 -9.89
C ASP A 11 3.00 7.34 -10.03
N GLU A 12 2.53 8.56 -9.74
CA GLU A 12 3.37 9.76 -9.65
C GLU A 12 4.42 9.64 -8.55
N TRP A 13 4.05 9.10 -7.38
CA TRP A 13 4.98 8.84 -6.29
C TRP A 13 6.02 7.77 -6.67
N VAL A 14 5.60 6.64 -7.25
CA VAL A 14 6.45 5.53 -7.70
C VAL A 14 7.49 6.03 -8.69
N THR A 15 7.06 6.85 -9.64
CA THR A 15 7.94 7.50 -10.63
C THR A 15 8.96 8.40 -9.95
N ARG A 16 8.51 9.30 -9.07
CA ARG A 16 9.39 10.23 -8.34
C ARG A 16 10.38 9.51 -7.43
N ALA A 17 9.98 8.38 -6.85
CA ALA A 17 10.82 7.55 -5.98
C ALA A 17 11.72 6.58 -6.76
N SER A 18 11.66 6.57 -8.09
CA SER A 18 12.44 5.69 -8.97
C SER A 18 12.34 4.21 -8.57
N CYS A 19 11.15 3.78 -8.19
CA CYS A 19 10.86 2.36 -7.90
C CYS A 19 10.77 1.54 -9.19
N ASP A 20 10.86 0.22 -9.06
CA ASP A 20 10.42 -0.68 -10.12
C ASP A 20 8.91 -0.46 -10.38
N PRO A 21 8.48 -0.14 -11.61
CA PRO A 21 7.08 0.13 -11.91
C PRO A 21 6.18 -1.11 -11.80
N ALA A 22 6.74 -2.32 -11.76
CA ALA A 22 5.98 -3.55 -11.59
C ALA A 22 5.94 -3.96 -10.10
N PRO A 23 4.84 -3.68 -9.36
CA PRO A 23 4.75 -4.08 -7.97
C PRO A 23 4.55 -5.59 -7.83
N VAL A 24 4.98 -6.14 -6.70
CA VAL A 24 4.51 -7.45 -6.25
C VAL A 24 3.08 -7.30 -5.74
N VAL A 25 2.15 -8.04 -6.33
CA VAL A 25 0.72 -7.99 -5.98
C VAL A 25 0.36 -9.16 -5.07
N GLU A 26 -0.12 -8.86 -3.86
CA GLU A 26 -0.68 -9.82 -2.92
C GLU A 26 -2.21 -9.66 -2.89
N PRO A 27 -3.00 -10.72 -3.13
CA PRO A 27 -4.43 -10.66 -2.92
C PRO A 27 -4.74 -10.52 -1.43
N VAL A 28 -5.69 -9.66 -1.07
CA VAL A 28 -6.20 -9.54 0.31
C VAL A 28 -7.70 -9.79 0.31
N PRO A 29 -8.32 -10.23 1.41
CA PRO A 29 -9.69 -10.75 1.42
C PRO A 29 -10.74 -9.85 0.72
N SER A 30 -10.53 -8.54 0.80
CA SER A 30 -11.41 -7.52 0.26
C SER A 30 -10.70 -6.58 -0.72
N GLY A 31 -9.54 -6.92 -1.29
CA GLY A 31 -8.81 -6.01 -2.18
C GLY A 31 -7.45 -6.53 -2.62
N HIS A 32 -6.46 -5.64 -2.73
CA HIS A 32 -5.09 -6.03 -3.03
C HIS A 32 -4.06 -5.17 -2.28
N ALA A 33 -2.87 -5.73 -2.12
CA ALA A 33 -1.68 -4.98 -1.74
C ALA A 33 -0.66 -5.00 -2.89
N GLN A 34 -0.08 -3.85 -3.19
CA GLN A 34 0.97 -3.66 -4.19
C GLN A 34 2.24 -3.21 -3.47
N SER A 35 3.27 -4.04 -3.50
CA SER A 35 4.58 -3.70 -2.93
C SER A 35 5.54 -3.26 -4.03
N TYR A 36 5.90 -1.99 -3.99
CA TYR A 36 6.93 -1.40 -4.84
C TYR A 36 8.27 -1.57 -4.14
N ILE A 37 9.19 -2.24 -4.83
CA ILE A 37 10.52 -2.57 -4.34
C ILE A 37 11.58 -1.85 -5.18
N ARG A 38 12.83 -1.88 -4.68
CA ARG A 38 13.98 -1.28 -5.38
C ARG A 38 13.76 0.21 -5.69
N CYS A 39 13.10 0.93 -4.79
CA CYS A 39 13.03 2.38 -4.86
C CYS A 39 14.39 3.01 -4.53
N ALA A 40 14.53 4.30 -4.83
CA ALA A 40 15.67 5.10 -4.40
C ALA A 40 15.89 4.96 -2.87
N ALA A 41 17.15 5.08 -2.46
CA ALA A 41 17.60 4.95 -1.07
C ALA A 41 17.28 3.59 -0.41
N GLY A 42 17.03 2.54 -1.20
CA GLY A 42 16.77 1.18 -0.67
C GLY A 42 15.40 1.05 0.00
N VAL A 43 14.47 1.96 -0.31
CA VAL A 43 13.13 1.96 0.28
C VAL A 43 12.23 0.93 -0.43
N SER A 44 11.30 0.36 0.33
CA SER A 44 10.16 -0.38 -0.20
C SER A 44 8.87 0.20 0.39
N VAL A 45 7.80 0.22 -0.41
CA VAL A 45 6.49 0.74 0.01
C VAL A 45 5.40 -0.24 -0.42
N THR A 46 4.48 -0.51 0.50
CA THR A 46 3.29 -1.33 0.23
C THR A 46 2.06 -0.44 0.23
N TRP A 47 1.37 -0.37 -0.90
CA TRP A 47 0.07 0.27 -1.06
C TRP A 47 -1.02 -0.78 -0.91
N ARG A 48 -1.89 -0.66 0.10
CA ARG A 48 -2.99 -1.60 0.34
C ARG A 48 -4.33 -0.92 0.07
N SER A 49 -5.18 -1.57 -0.71
CA SER A 49 -6.52 -1.10 -1.08
C SER A 49 -7.58 -2.10 -0.60
N TYR A 50 -8.73 -1.57 -0.21
CA TYR A 50 -9.91 -2.35 0.19
C TYR A 50 -11.08 -1.93 -0.70
N ALA A 51 -11.84 -2.89 -1.19
CA ALA A 51 -12.93 -2.70 -2.14
C ALA A 51 -14.08 -1.94 -1.49
N GLY A 52 -14.71 -1.07 -2.28
CA GLY A 52 -15.83 -0.25 -1.81
C GLY A 52 -15.42 0.89 -0.86
N LEU A 53 -14.14 1.03 -0.52
CA LEU A 53 -13.63 2.17 0.23
C LEU A 53 -13.05 3.22 -0.72
N GLY A 54 -13.46 4.47 -0.49
CA GLY A 54 -12.83 5.65 -1.08
C GLY A 54 -11.77 6.22 -0.14
N HIS A 55 -12.08 7.37 0.47
CA HIS A 55 -11.22 8.05 1.45
C HIS A 55 -11.54 7.66 2.90
N GLU A 56 -12.39 6.66 3.09
CA GLU A 56 -12.79 6.21 4.43
C GLU A 56 -11.74 5.27 5.02
N TYR A 57 -11.50 5.38 6.32
CA TYR A 57 -10.70 4.40 7.04
C TYR A 57 -11.43 3.05 7.07
N PRO A 58 -10.74 1.91 6.84
CA PRO A 58 -11.38 0.61 6.83
C PRO A 58 -12.06 0.30 8.17
N LYS A 59 -13.11 -0.52 8.12
CA LYS A 59 -13.93 -0.94 9.29
C LYS A 59 -14.00 -2.46 9.35
N GLY A 60 -14.40 -3.00 10.51
CA GLY A 60 -14.57 -4.45 10.69
C GLY A 60 -13.28 -5.23 10.40
N ALA A 61 -13.40 -6.32 9.65
CA ALA A 61 -12.28 -7.21 9.30
C ALA A 61 -11.15 -6.50 8.55
N ASP A 62 -11.46 -5.54 7.67
CA ASP A 62 -10.47 -4.78 6.92
C ASP A 62 -9.64 -3.87 7.83
N ALA A 63 -10.27 -3.31 8.87
CA ALA A 63 -9.57 -2.50 9.87
C ALA A 63 -8.65 -3.34 10.75
N GLU A 64 -9.04 -4.57 11.04
CA GLU A 64 -8.23 -5.52 11.77
C GLU A 64 -7.02 -5.97 10.94
N ASP A 65 -7.23 -6.34 9.67
CA ASP A 65 -6.15 -6.68 8.74
C ASP A 65 -5.15 -5.52 8.58
N PHE A 66 -5.64 -4.30 8.34
CA PHE A 66 -4.78 -3.12 8.23
C PHE A 66 -3.91 -2.94 9.48
N ARG A 67 -4.53 -2.95 10.67
CA ARG A 67 -3.81 -2.72 11.93
C ARG A 67 -2.81 -3.83 12.22
N ALA A 68 -3.16 -5.09 11.97
CA ALA A 68 -2.26 -6.22 12.16
C ALA A 68 -1.02 -6.11 11.26
N ARG A 69 -1.19 -5.75 9.99
CA ARG A 69 -0.09 -5.57 9.03
C ARG A 69 0.77 -4.35 9.37
N ALA A 70 0.16 -3.22 9.71
CA ALA A 70 0.88 -2.03 10.14
C ALA A 70 1.69 -2.31 11.42
N TRP A 71 1.09 -2.97 12.40
CA TRP A 71 1.77 -3.36 13.63
C TRP A 71 2.95 -4.29 13.37
N TRP A 72 2.77 -5.33 12.54
CA TRP A 72 3.85 -6.23 12.17
C TRP A 72 5.00 -5.48 11.50
N HIS A 73 4.70 -4.58 10.55
CA HIS A 73 5.72 -3.80 9.84
C HIS A 73 6.54 -2.93 10.81
N LEU A 74 5.87 -2.18 11.68
CA LEU A 74 6.52 -1.32 12.68
C LEU A 74 7.31 -2.12 13.72
N SER A 75 6.81 -3.30 14.09
CA SER A 75 7.51 -4.20 15.03
C SER A 75 8.76 -4.83 14.41
N ALA A 76 8.74 -5.12 13.11
CA ALA A 76 9.88 -5.71 12.40
C ALA A 76 10.95 -4.67 11.99
N HIS A 77 10.60 -3.38 11.98
CA HIS A 77 11.47 -2.28 11.54
C HIS A 77 11.51 -1.18 12.60
N SER A 78 12.17 -1.46 13.72
CA SER A 78 12.40 -0.45 14.76
C SER A 78 13.31 0.66 14.25
N LEU A 79 13.00 1.91 14.62
CA LEU A 79 13.93 3.02 14.41
C LEU A 79 15.21 2.80 15.23
N PRO A 80 16.39 3.22 14.73
CA PRO A 80 17.66 3.14 15.47
C PRO A 80 17.63 3.86 16.82
#